data_AF-A0AAW8JGR2-F1
#
_entry.id   AF-A0AAW8JGR2-F1
#
_cell.length_a   1.000
_cell.length_b   1.000
_cell.length_c   1.000
_cell.angle_alpha   90.00
_cell.angle_beta   90.00
_cell.angle_gamma   90.00
#
_symmetry.space_group_name_H-M   'P 1'
#
loop_
_entity.id
_entity.type
_entity.pdbx_description
1 polymer ?
#
loop_
_entity_poly.entity_id
_entity_poly.type
_entity_poly.pdbx_seq_one_letter_code
_entity_poly.pdbx_strand_id
1 'polypeptide(L)' 'MLDNKVHIMQNEGKAAELNCQRDANNEVIRIFDFDGGALPINPRARSVIWQNEVWYY' A
#
# COMPACT_ATOMS: atom_id res chain seq x y z
N MET A 1 14.50 6.93 -8.21
CA MET A 1 13.19 6.57 -7.63
C MET A 1 13.44 5.36 -6.74
N LEU A 2 12.93 5.35 -5.50
CA LEU A 2 13.03 4.16 -4.65
C LEU A 2 12.06 3.12 -5.21
N ASP A 3 12.55 2.08 -5.87
CA ASP A 3 11.77 0.97 -6.45
C ASP A 3 11.20 0.03 -5.37
N ASN A 4 10.65 0.61 -4.31
CA ASN A 4 10.03 -0.17 -3.24
C ASN A 4 8.60 -0.51 -3.67
N LYS A 5 8.32 -1.80 -3.72
CA LYS A 5 6.98 -2.34 -3.96
C LYS A 5 6.39 -2.92 -2.67
N VAL A 6 5.08 -2.90 -2.59
CA VAL A 6 4.31 -3.58 -1.56
C VAL A 6 3.19 -4.36 -2.21
N HIS A 7 3.05 -5.61 -1.80
CA HIS A 7 1.95 -6.46 -2.21
C HIS A 7 0.74 -6.15 -1.33
N ILE A 8 -0.38 -5.80 -1.95
CA ILE A 8 -1.64 -5.53 -1.27
C ILE A 8 -2.70 -6.54 -1.72
N MET A 9 -3.57 -6.98 -0.81
CA MET A 9 -4.60 -7.98 -1.09
C MET A 9 -5.96 -7.62 -0.50
N GLN A 10 -7.01 -8.07 -1.17
CA GLN A 10 -8.39 -8.08 -0.67
C GLN A 10 -8.79 -9.47 -0.19
N ASN A 11 -9.79 -9.52 0.69
CA ASN A 11 -10.38 -10.78 1.15
C ASN A 11 -11.01 -11.61 0.01
N GLU A 12 -11.40 -10.97 -1.10
CA GLU A 12 -11.93 -11.64 -2.29
C GLU A 12 -10.85 -12.30 -3.16
N GLY A 13 -9.58 -12.30 -2.73
CA GLY A 13 -8.47 -12.90 -3.46
C GLY A 13 -7.86 -12.02 -4.56
N LYS A 14 -8.32 -10.76 -4.70
CA LYS A 14 -7.66 -9.78 -5.57
C LYS A 14 -6.36 -9.32 -4.93
N ALA A 15 -5.33 -9.12 -5.75
CA ALA A 15 -4.03 -8.66 -5.30
C ALA A 15 -3.41 -7.67 -6.29
N ALA A 16 -2.57 -6.76 -5.79
CA ALA A 16 -1.82 -5.82 -6.60
C ALA A 16 -0.44 -5.53 -5.98
N GLU A 17 0.51 -5.10 -6.82
CA GLU A 17 1.79 -4.55 -6.35
C GLU A 17 1.82 -3.05 -6.58
N LEU A 18 1.90 -2.29 -5.50
CA LEU A 18 1.92 -0.83 -5.52
C LEU A 18 3.28 -0.29 -5.11
N ASN A 19 3.58 0.94 -5.55
CA ASN A 19 4.75 1.65 -5.07
C ASN A 19 4.58 2.00 -3.59
N CYS A 20 5.65 1.95 -2.82
CA CYS A 20 5.60 2.37 -1.43
C CYS A 20 6.85 3.14 -1.00
N GLN A 21 6.73 3.86 0.11
CA GLN A 21 7.87 4.40 0.83
C GLN A 21 8.00 3.64 2.15
N ARG A 22 9.22 3.26 2.49
CA ARG A 22 9.58 2.63 3.75
C ARG A 22 10.44 3.55 4.59
N ASP A 23 10.36 3.43 5.91
CA ASP A 23 11.26 4.12 6.84
C ASP A 23 12.60 3.37 7.01
N ALA A 24 13.46 3.86 7.90
CA ALA A 24 14.75 3.23 8.19
C ALA A 24 14.65 1.85 8.85
N ASN A 25 13.47 1.50 9.39
CA ASN A 25 13.16 0.19 9.98
C ASN A 25 12.50 -0.75 8.97
N ASN A 26 12.42 -0.35 7.68
CA ASN A 26 11.75 -1.07 6.61
C ASN A 26 10.21 -1.17 6.76
N GLU A 27 9.60 -0.34 7.61
CA GLU A 27 8.15 -0.26 7.79
C GLU A 27 7.53 0.59 6.68
N VAL A 28 6.37 0.17 6.17
CA VAL A 28 5.65 0.90 5.11
C VAL A 28 4.97 2.13 5.71
N ILE A 29 5.39 3.32 5.27
CA ILE A 29 4.87 4.60 5.77
C ILE A 29 4.02 5.35 4.74
N ARG A 30 4.10 4.98 3.45
CA ARG A 30 3.23 5.47 2.37
C ARG A 30 3.08 4.41 1.30
N ILE A 31 1.90 4.34 0.69
CA ILE A 31 1.63 3.53 -0.51
C ILE A 31 1.06 4.47 -1.56
N PHE A 32 1.44 4.28 -2.82
CA PHE A 32 1.00 5.10 -3.94
C PHE A 32 0.25 4.24 -4.96
N ASP A 33 -0.80 4.79 -5.56
CA ASP A 33 -1.44 4.19 -6.73
C ASP A 33 -0.53 4.23 -7.97
N PHE A 34 -1.05 3.72 -9.09
CA PHE A 34 -0.32 3.68 -10.36
C PHE A 34 -0.11 5.07 -10.98
N ASP A 35 -0.91 6.06 -10.60
CA ASP A 35 -0.78 7.46 -11.04
C ASP A 35 0.19 8.26 -10.15
N GLY A 36 0.70 7.65 -9.08
CA GLY A 36 1.61 8.27 -8.11
C GLY A 36 0.91 9.03 -6.98
N GLY A 37 -0.42 8.93 -6.88
CA GLY A 37 -1.23 9.47 -5.79
C GLY A 37 -1.00 8.70 -4.49
N ALA A 38 -0.73 9.41 -3.40
CA ALA A 38 -0.58 8.79 -2.08
C ALA A 38 -1.93 8.31 -1.54
N LEU A 39 -1.98 7.05 -1.13
CA LEU A 39 -3.20 6.42 -0.62
C LEU A 39 -3.35 6.62 0.90
N PRO A 40 -4.59 6.72 1.43
CA PRO A 40 -4.84 6.78 2.86
C PRO A 40 -4.48 5.44 3.53
N ILE A 41 -3.40 5.43 4.31
CA ILE A 41 -2.95 4.25 5.05
C ILE A 41 -3.49 4.23 6.49
N ASN A 42 -3.75 3.03 7.00
CA ASN A 42 -3.95 2.73 8.41
C ASN A 42 -2.81 1.80 8.88
N PRO A 43 -1.73 2.35 9.46
CA PRO A 43 -0.57 1.57 9.88
C PRO A 43 -0.90 0.51 10.93
N ARG A 44 -1.89 0.75 11.79
CA ARG A 44 -2.27 -0.20 12.86
C ARG A 44 -2.92 -1.45 12.32
N ALA A 45 -3.77 -1.29 11.31
CA ALA A 45 -4.46 -2.39 10.64
C ALA A 45 -3.66 -2.96 9.44
N ARG A 46 -2.50 -2.36 9.13
CA ARG A 46 -1.70 -2.62 7.91
C ARG A 46 -2.59 -2.66 6.67
N SER A 47 -3.39 -1.60 6.53
CA SER A 47 -4.35 -1.50 5.45
C SER A 47 -4.35 -0.14 4.78
N VAL A 48 -4.89 -0.10 3.57
CA VAL A 48 -5.01 1.09 2.74
C VAL A 48 -6.40 1.13 2.11
N ILE A 49 -6.94 2.32 1.89
CA ILE A 49 -8.18 2.49 1.11
C ILE A 49 -7.81 2.80 -0.33
N TRP A 50 -8.19 1.93 -1.26
CA TRP A 50 -7.92 2.08 -2.68
C TRP A 50 -9.11 1.61 -3.51
N GLN A 51 -9.51 2.41 -4.50
CA GLN A 51 -10.72 2.19 -5.32
C GLN A 51 -11.99 1.97 -4.47
N ASN A 52 -12.13 2.73 -3.38
CA ASN A 52 -13.24 2.64 -2.43
C ASN A 52 -13.36 1.30 -1.69
N GLU A 53 -12.28 0.51 -1.65
CA GLU A 53 -12.20 -0.78 -0.96
C GLU A 53 -11.01 -0.80 0.00
N VAL A 54 -11.06 -1.70 1.00
CA VAL A 54 -9.96 -1.90 1.95
C VAL A 54 -9.03 -2.99 1.44
N TRP A 55 -7.74 -2.69 1.43
CA TRP A 55 -6.68 -3.62 1.03
C TRP A 55 -5.67 -3.77 2.17
N TYR A 56 -5.08 -4.95 2.33
CA TYR A 56 -4.12 -5.27 3.39
C TYR A 56 -2.72 -5.51 2.83
N TYR A 57 -1.68 -5.16 3.59
CA TYR A 57 -0.27 -5.30 3.19
C TYR A 57 0.66 -5.79 4.31
#